data_AF-A0A6J4VB14-F1
#
_entry.id   AF-A0A6J4VB14-F1
#
_cell.length_a   1.000
_cell.length_b   1.000
_cell.length_c   1.000
_cell.angle_alpha   90.00
_cell.angle_beta   90.00
_cell.angle_gamma   90.00
#
_symmetry.space_group_name_H-M   'P 1'
#
loop_
_entity.id
_entity.type
_entity.pdbx_description
1 polymer ?
#
loop_
_entity_poly.entity_id
_entity_poly.type
_entity_poly.pdbx_seq_one_letter_code
_entity_poly.pdbx_strand_id
1 'polypeptide(L)'
;MSSTNSIRAHESKHVPTAYEGKLEPNYYCRGWNEKRQKYCKIRAGAGTDHKGSGRCKSHGGNSVVTSGRYSGIARPSIKEKLEQFEADADPLNLLPEVQLLRALILDFVNRYDESTDALVAWRNSFGTSYQAAVKLWRDEYSDWREKVTDIYEGGWRDVEADDLPAPPEPPDPFEHENKPRQVLDILSAGKFVGEVGKMVERIEKQRQEGTIRLETLDRVLEQLGVEVVKAVQQHVPDADTRTALLRDIEKQWGTIRLEPTTARPGAPQGARELN
;
A
#
# COMPACT_ATOMS: atom_id res chain seq x y z
N MET A 1 -61.10 17.07 -8.93
CA MET A 1 -60.15 16.09 -8.37
C MET A 1 -59.68 15.19 -9.49
N SER A 2 -58.60 15.58 -10.18
CA SER A 2 -58.08 14.85 -11.34
C SER A 2 -56.79 14.16 -10.97
N SER A 3 -56.83 12.84 -10.84
CA SER A 3 -55.68 11.99 -10.56
C SER A 3 -55.03 11.59 -11.89
N THR A 4 -53.94 12.26 -12.26
CA THR A 4 -53.15 11.93 -13.44
C THR A 4 -52.28 10.71 -13.14
N ASN A 5 -52.78 9.55 -13.56
CA ASN A 5 -52.05 8.28 -13.51
C ASN A 5 -50.92 8.32 -14.56
N SER A 6 -49.69 8.63 -14.13
CA SER A 6 -48.49 8.55 -14.96
C SER A 6 -48.18 7.07 -15.23
N ILE A 7 -48.70 6.56 -16.34
CA ILE A 7 -48.28 5.28 -16.92
C ILE A 7 -46.84 5.50 -17.39
N ARG A 8 -45.86 5.15 -16.55
CA ARG A 8 -44.48 4.97 -17.02
C ARG A 8 -44.52 3.87 -18.05
N ALA A 9 -44.38 4.24 -19.32
CA ALA A 9 -44.11 3.31 -20.40
C ALA A 9 -42.80 2.58 -20.05
N HIS A 10 -42.92 1.43 -19.40
CA HIS A 10 -41.85 0.46 -19.35
C HIS A 10 -41.66 0.03 -20.79
N GLU A 11 -40.74 0.69 -21.51
CA GLU A 11 -40.26 0.20 -22.80
C GLU A 11 -39.94 -1.27 -22.58
N SER A 12 -40.76 -2.15 -23.16
CA SER A 12 -40.51 -3.58 -23.20
C SER A 12 -39.35 -3.79 -24.15
N LYS A 13 -38.15 -3.34 -23.74
CA LYS A 13 -36.92 -3.48 -24.51
C LYS A 13 -36.68 -4.97 -24.61
N HIS A 14 -36.96 -5.46 -25.81
CA HIS A 14 -36.77 -6.84 -26.23
C HIS A 14 -35.45 -7.38 -25.64
N VAL A 15 -35.55 -8.55 -25.03
CA VAL A 15 -34.39 -9.30 -24.57
C VAL A 15 -34.19 -10.40 -25.59
N PRO A 16 -33.09 -10.36 -26.37
CA PRO A 16 -32.82 -11.38 -27.38
C PRO A 16 -32.89 -12.79 -26.79
N THR A 17 -33.30 -13.76 -27.59
CA THR A 17 -33.34 -15.17 -27.18
C THR A 17 -32.12 -15.96 -27.65
N ALA A 18 -31.28 -15.36 -28.49
CA ALA A 18 -30.02 -15.92 -28.95
C ALA A 18 -28.83 -15.23 -28.26
N TYR A 19 -27.67 -15.90 -28.23
CA TYR A 19 -26.45 -15.32 -27.69
C TYR A 19 -25.90 -14.26 -28.66
N GLU A 20 -25.81 -13.04 -28.18
CA GLU A 20 -25.29 -11.86 -28.89
C GLU A 20 -24.07 -11.27 -28.14
N GLY A 21 -23.46 -12.05 -27.25
CA GLY A 21 -22.35 -11.60 -26.40
C GLY A 21 -22.80 -11.11 -25.02
N LYS A 22 -21.95 -10.30 -24.38
CA LYS A 22 -22.24 -9.72 -23.06
C LYS A 22 -23.10 -8.47 -23.25
N LEU A 23 -24.41 -8.59 -23.03
CA LEU A 23 -25.32 -7.43 -23.02
C LEU A 23 -25.24 -6.68 -21.70
N GLU A 24 -25.05 -5.35 -21.73
CA GLU A 24 -25.07 -4.55 -20.50
C GLU A 24 -26.43 -4.64 -19.77
N PRO A 25 -26.44 -4.72 -18.43
CA PRO A 25 -27.68 -4.70 -17.64
C PRO A 25 -28.47 -3.41 -17.89
N ASN A 26 -29.78 -3.51 -17.90
CA ASN A 26 -30.67 -2.36 -17.96
C ASN A 26 -31.76 -2.50 -16.89
N TYR A 27 -33.04 -2.35 -17.26
CA TYR A 27 -34.14 -2.77 -16.39
C TYR A 27 -34.04 -4.26 -15.97
N TYR A 28 -33.46 -5.11 -16.83
CA TYR A 28 -33.21 -6.52 -16.56
C TYR A 28 -31.72 -6.82 -16.42
N CYS A 29 -31.39 -7.91 -15.69
CA CYS A 29 -30.04 -8.37 -15.46
C CYS A 29 -29.27 -8.65 -16.77
N ARG A 30 -29.93 -9.22 -17.79
CA ARG A 30 -29.33 -9.52 -19.11
C ARG A 30 -28.08 -10.41 -19.09
N GLY A 31 -27.80 -11.10 -17.98
CA GLY A 31 -26.72 -12.09 -17.91
C GLY A 31 -27.09 -13.32 -18.75
N TRP A 32 -26.16 -13.83 -19.56
CA TRP A 32 -26.38 -15.03 -20.36
C TRP A 32 -26.45 -16.26 -19.45
N ASN A 33 -27.48 -17.08 -19.61
CA ASN A 33 -27.60 -18.36 -18.90
C ASN A 33 -27.32 -19.50 -19.88
N GLU A 34 -26.13 -20.08 -19.81
CA GLU A 34 -25.69 -21.16 -20.72
C GLU A 34 -26.60 -22.39 -20.65
N LYS A 35 -27.10 -22.74 -19.46
CA LYS A 35 -27.98 -23.91 -19.29
C LYS A 35 -29.35 -23.73 -19.95
N ARG A 36 -29.86 -22.50 -19.97
CA ARG A 36 -31.19 -22.18 -20.51
C ARG A 36 -31.14 -21.52 -21.89
N GLN A 37 -29.93 -21.30 -22.43
CA GLN A 37 -29.67 -20.66 -23.71
C GLN A 37 -30.49 -19.36 -23.88
N LYS A 38 -30.56 -18.54 -22.83
CA LYS A 38 -31.31 -17.27 -22.84
C LYS A 38 -30.75 -16.26 -21.85
N TYR A 39 -30.95 -14.97 -22.12
CA TYR A 39 -30.61 -13.92 -21.17
C TYR A 39 -31.57 -13.84 -19.98
N CYS A 40 -31.01 -13.43 -18.84
CA CYS A 40 -31.75 -13.25 -17.60
C CYS A 40 -32.75 -12.09 -17.69
N LYS A 41 -34.04 -12.41 -17.49
CA LYS A 41 -35.15 -11.46 -17.42
C LYS A 41 -35.50 -11.04 -15.99
N ILE A 42 -34.66 -11.37 -15.00
CA ILE A 42 -34.85 -10.89 -13.63
C ILE A 42 -34.50 -9.41 -13.59
N ARG A 43 -35.20 -8.62 -12.77
CA ARG A 43 -34.89 -7.21 -12.53
C ARG A 43 -33.40 -7.04 -12.19
N ALA A 44 -32.76 -6.02 -12.76
CA ALA A 44 -31.38 -5.68 -12.44
C ALA A 44 -31.19 -5.50 -10.92
N GLY A 45 -30.07 -5.97 -10.38
CA GLY A 45 -29.77 -5.94 -8.95
C GLY A 45 -30.65 -6.84 -8.06
N ALA A 46 -31.43 -7.76 -8.63
CA ALA A 46 -32.22 -8.67 -7.81
C ALA A 46 -31.33 -9.58 -6.94
N GLY A 47 -31.56 -9.55 -5.63
CA GLY A 47 -30.78 -10.31 -4.64
C GLY A 47 -29.41 -9.70 -4.31
N THR A 48 -29.15 -8.46 -4.71
CA THR A 48 -27.95 -7.67 -4.38
C THR A 48 -28.34 -6.45 -3.54
N ASP A 49 -27.36 -5.69 -3.07
CA ASP A 49 -27.53 -4.41 -2.37
C ASP A 49 -27.92 -3.25 -3.33
N HIS A 50 -27.54 -3.34 -4.60
CA HIS A 50 -27.83 -2.33 -5.64
C HIS A 50 -29.13 -2.62 -6.45
N LYS A 51 -30.31 -2.54 -5.82
CA LYS A 51 -31.61 -2.83 -6.48
C LYS A 51 -31.87 -1.92 -7.70
N GLY A 52 -32.11 -2.52 -8.87
CA GLY A 52 -32.48 -1.82 -10.10
C GLY A 52 -31.30 -1.45 -11.02
N SER A 53 -30.06 -1.69 -10.60
CA SER A 53 -28.86 -1.53 -11.43
C SER A 53 -27.99 -2.80 -11.40
N GLY A 54 -27.16 -2.99 -12.42
CA GLY A 54 -26.22 -4.11 -12.49
C GLY A 54 -26.83 -5.50 -12.69
N ARG A 55 -25.98 -6.53 -12.60
CA ARG A 55 -26.40 -7.94 -12.71
C ARG A 55 -27.18 -8.37 -11.46
N CYS A 56 -27.97 -9.45 -11.55
CA CYS A 56 -28.59 -10.06 -10.37
C CYS A 56 -27.59 -10.95 -9.62
N LYS A 57 -27.94 -11.38 -8.39
CA LYS A 57 -27.13 -12.27 -7.55
C LYS A 57 -26.62 -13.51 -8.30
N SER A 58 -27.48 -14.13 -9.11
CA SER A 58 -27.15 -15.36 -9.86
C SER A 58 -26.25 -15.15 -11.07
N HIS A 59 -26.03 -13.91 -11.51
CA HIS A 59 -25.13 -13.57 -12.62
C HIS A 59 -24.02 -12.61 -12.17
N GLY A 60 -23.55 -12.78 -10.94
CA GLY A 60 -22.39 -12.08 -10.41
C GLY A 60 -22.64 -10.67 -9.87
N GLY A 61 -23.89 -10.23 -9.74
CA GLY A 61 -24.19 -8.96 -9.10
C GLY A 61 -23.91 -8.92 -7.59
N ASN A 62 -23.67 -10.07 -6.97
CA ASN A 62 -23.22 -10.16 -5.58
C ASN A 62 -22.12 -11.23 -5.43
N SER A 63 -21.44 -11.56 -6.53
CA SER A 63 -20.21 -12.33 -6.41
C SER A 63 -19.15 -11.36 -5.91
N VAL A 64 -18.46 -11.74 -4.83
CA VAL A 64 -17.19 -11.12 -4.44
C VAL A 64 -16.38 -10.98 -5.72
N VAL A 65 -15.98 -9.75 -6.05
CA VAL A 65 -15.13 -9.51 -7.22
C VAL A 65 -13.88 -10.35 -6.96
N THR A 66 -13.71 -11.46 -7.69
CA THR A 66 -12.56 -12.36 -7.52
C THR A 66 -11.42 -11.95 -8.43
N SER A 67 -11.68 -11.15 -9.47
CA SER A 67 -10.71 -10.70 -10.45
C SER A 67 -10.60 -9.16 -10.52
N GLY A 68 -9.37 -8.66 -10.56
CA GLY A 68 -9.03 -7.24 -10.50
C GLY A 68 -7.84 -7.03 -9.57
N ARG A 69 -7.04 -5.98 -9.76
CA ARG A 69 -5.80 -5.76 -8.96
C ARG A 69 -6.08 -5.72 -7.45
N TYR A 70 -7.31 -5.35 -7.04
CA TYR A 70 -7.73 -5.22 -5.64
C TYR A 70 -8.89 -6.16 -5.26
N SER A 71 -9.23 -7.13 -6.12
CA SER A 71 -10.37 -8.04 -5.93
C SER A 71 -10.23 -8.93 -4.68
N GLY A 72 -9.00 -9.22 -4.25
CA GLY A 72 -8.71 -9.98 -3.04
C GLY A 72 -8.78 -9.19 -1.73
N ILE A 73 -8.97 -7.86 -1.77
CA ILE A 73 -8.96 -7.03 -0.57
C ILE A 73 -10.36 -7.01 0.06
N ALA A 74 -10.73 -8.10 0.73
CA ALA A 74 -12.01 -8.25 1.43
C ALA A 74 -12.01 -7.62 2.85
N ARG A 75 -11.13 -6.65 3.12
CA ARG A 75 -11.01 -6.04 4.45
C ARG A 75 -11.71 -4.67 4.46
N PRO A 76 -12.84 -4.51 5.19
CA PRO A 76 -13.54 -3.23 5.32
C PRO A 76 -12.60 -2.08 5.72
N SER A 77 -11.62 -2.36 6.58
CA SER A 77 -10.62 -1.38 7.01
C SER A 77 -9.74 -0.83 5.88
N ILE A 78 -9.50 -1.60 4.80
CA ILE A 78 -8.70 -1.11 3.67
C ILE A 78 -9.58 -0.26 2.76
N LYS A 79 -10.85 -0.63 2.57
CA LYS A 79 -11.81 0.20 1.83
C LYS A 79 -11.99 1.57 2.50
N GLU A 80 -12.17 1.61 3.82
CA GLU A 80 -12.29 2.85 4.59
C GLU A 80 -11.03 3.73 4.44
N LYS A 81 -9.84 3.13 4.49
CA LYS A 81 -8.59 3.87 4.26
C LYS A 81 -8.45 4.38 2.83
N LEU A 82 -8.90 3.63 1.83
CA LEU A 82 -8.91 4.09 0.45
C LEU A 82 -9.87 5.27 0.25
N GLU A 83 -11.06 5.21 0.85
CA GLU A 83 -12.01 6.34 0.83
C GLU A 83 -11.43 7.57 1.54
N GLN A 84 -10.69 7.39 2.64
CA GLN A 84 -9.97 8.48 3.31
C GLN A 84 -8.88 9.09 2.41
N PHE A 85 -8.08 8.26 1.73
CA PHE A 85 -7.03 8.74 0.82
C PHE A 85 -7.60 9.37 -0.46
N GLU A 86 -8.74 8.91 -0.96
CA GLU A 86 -9.43 9.51 -2.11
C GLU A 86 -10.04 10.87 -1.77
N ALA A 87 -10.40 11.08 -0.50
CA ALA A 87 -10.88 12.36 0.01
C ALA A 87 -9.76 13.38 0.30
N ASP A 88 -8.49 13.00 0.16
CA ASP A 88 -7.36 13.91 0.36
C ASP A 88 -7.34 14.99 -0.73
N ALA A 89 -7.17 16.24 -0.33
CA ALA A 89 -7.08 17.38 -1.23
C ALA A 89 -5.77 17.38 -2.06
N ASP A 90 -4.71 16.73 -1.56
CA ASP A 90 -3.43 16.59 -2.26
C ASP A 90 -2.87 15.16 -2.10
N PRO A 91 -3.43 14.17 -2.82
CA PRO A 91 -3.02 12.77 -2.70
C PRO A 91 -1.59 12.50 -3.19
N LEU A 92 -0.91 13.49 -3.78
CA LEU A 92 0.48 13.40 -4.21
C LEU A 92 1.45 14.00 -3.17
N ASN A 93 0.95 14.60 -2.09
CA ASN A 93 1.76 15.13 -1.02
C ASN A 93 2.16 14.01 -0.05
N LEU A 94 3.29 13.35 -0.32
CA LEU A 94 3.86 12.33 0.57
C LEU A 94 4.61 12.89 1.79
N LEU A 95 4.61 14.21 2.00
CA LEU A 95 5.36 14.82 3.09
C LEU A 95 4.92 14.30 4.48
N PRO A 96 3.61 14.13 4.77
CA PRO A 96 3.16 13.58 6.04
C PRO A 96 3.65 12.14 6.28
N GLU A 97 3.66 11.28 5.26
CA GLU A 97 4.13 9.90 5.34
C GLU A 97 5.64 9.85 5.61
N VAL A 98 6.41 10.72 4.96
CA VAL A 98 7.85 10.84 5.20
C VAL A 98 8.12 11.34 6.62
N GLN A 99 7.34 12.29 7.13
CA GLN A 99 7.44 12.77 8.51
C GLN A 99 7.09 11.67 9.52
N LEU A 100 6.01 10.90 9.28
CA LEU A 100 5.64 9.75 10.11
C LEU A 100 6.75 8.70 10.12
N LEU A 101 7.29 8.35 8.96
CA LEU A 101 8.40 7.41 8.85
C LEU A 101 9.62 7.89 9.63
N ARG A 102 9.97 9.17 9.53
CA ARG A 102 11.06 9.77 10.31
C ARG A 102 10.80 9.68 11.82
N ALA A 103 9.58 9.95 12.26
CA ALA A 103 9.19 9.84 13.66
C ALA A 103 9.28 8.39 14.16
N LEU A 104 8.81 7.42 13.38
CA LEU A 104 8.91 5.99 13.72
C LEU A 104 10.36 5.51 13.82
N ILE A 105 11.25 5.98 12.93
CA ILE A 105 12.68 5.67 13.00
C ILE A 105 13.30 6.29 14.26
N LEU A 106 12.98 7.54 14.58
CA LEU A 106 13.49 8.20 15.79
C LEU A 106 12.99 7.51 17.06
N ASP A 107 11.71 7.16 17.13
CA ASP A 107 11.15 6.37 18.24
C ASP A 107 11.90 5.04 18.39
N PHE A 108 12.12 4.33 17.28
CA PHE A 108 12.86 3.08 17.28
C PHE A 108 14.30 3.25 17.80
N VAL A 109 15.03 4.25 17.31
CA VAL A 109 16.41 4.55 17.76
C VAL A 109 16.42 4.89 19.25
N ASN A 110 15.48 5.70 19.72
CA ASN A 110 15.39 6.08 21.13
C ASN A 110 15.05 4.89 22.05
N ARG A 111 14.31 3.90 21.54
CA ARG A 111 13.94 2.68 22.27
C ARG A 111 14.92 1.51 22.04
N TYR A 112 16.02 1.77 21.33
CA TYR A 112 17.03 0.75 21.06
C TYR A 112 17.66 0.24 22.35
N ASP A 113 17.96 1.13 23.30
CA ASP A 113 18.53 0.76 24.59
C ASP A 113 17.55 -0.09 25.41
N GLU A 114 16.27 0.30 25.49
CA GLU A 114 15.23 -0.52 26.16
C GLU A 114 15.11 -1.93 25.55
N SER A 115 15.17 -2.01 24.22
CA SER A 115 15.11 -3.29 23.50
C SER A 115 16.34 -4.14 23.76
N THR A 116 17.52 -3.51 23.80
CA THR A 116 18.80 -4.15 24.12
C THR A 116 18.82 -4.64 25.55
N ASP A 117 18.38 -3.82 26.50
CA ASP A 117 18.28 -4.16 27.93
C ASP A 117 17.31 -5.32 28.13
N ALA A 118 16.17 -5.33 27.45
CA ALA A 118 15.23 -6.45 27.50
C ALA A 118 15.85 -7.75 26.96
N LEU A 119 16.64 -7.68 25.87
CA LEU A 119 17.34 -8.83 25.31
C LEU A 119 18.46 -9.32 26.23
N VAL A 120 19.21 -8.41 26.87
CA VAL A 120 20.25 -8.75 27.85
C VAL A 120 19.64 -9.36 29.10
N ALA A 121 18.56 -8.78 29.63
CA ALA A 121 17.83 -9.31 30.77
C ALA A 121 17.26 -10.70 30.46
N TRP A 122 16.67 -10.87 29.28
CA TRP A 122 16.22 -12.17 28.79
C TRP A 122 17.38 -13.17 28.69
N ARG A 123 18.51 -12.80 28.08
CA ARG A 123 19.72 -13.63 28.01
C ARG A 123 20.22 -14.04 29.40
N ASN A 124 20.20 -13.12 30.35
CA ASN A 124 20.65 -13.36 31.71
C ASN A 124 19.68 -14.25 32.50
N SER A 125 18.38 -14.26 32.14
CA SER A 125 17.38 -15.12 32.78
C SER A 125 17.62 -16.62 32.57
N PHE A 126 18.24 -17.00 31.44
CA PHE A 126 18.72 -18.38 31.21
C PHE A 126 19.79 -18.80 32.20
N GLY A 127 20.57 -17.83 32.70
CA GLY A 127 21.67 -18.12 33.61
C GLY A 127 21.21 -18.62 34.97
N THR A 128 19.98 -18.36 35.41
CA THR A 128 19.57 -18.73 36.78
C THR A 128 18.72 -20.00 36.84
N SER A 129 17.70 -20.14 35.99
CA SER A 129 16.81 -21.31 36.02
C SER A 129 17.48 -22.57 35.46
N TYR A 130 18.15 -22.44 34.30
CA TYR A 130 18.89 -23.55 33.71
C TYR A 130 20.09 -23.95 34.57
N GLN A 131 20.85 -22.99 35.13
CA GLN A 131 21.94 -23.35 36.05
C GLN A 131 21.43 -24.03 37.32
N ALA A 132 20.26 -23.63 37.84
CA ALA A 132 19.64 -24.32 38.96
C ALA A 132 19.24 -25.76 38.59
N ALA A 133 18.63 -25.97 37.41
CA ALA A 133 18.30 -27.30 36.91
C ALA A 133 19.55 -28.17 36.66
N VAL A 134 20.59 -27.60 36.05
CA VAL A 134 21.88 -28.27 35.84
C VAL A 134 22.55 -28.62 37.16
N LYS A 135 22.45 -27.75 38.17
CA LYS A 135 22.97 -28.03 39.50
C LYS A 135 22.23 -29.21 40.13
N LEU A 136 20.90 -29.19 40.13
CA LEU A 136 20.07 -30.28 40.65
C LEU A 136 20.41 -31.60 39.95
N TRP A 137 20.50 -31.59 38.62
CA TRP A 137 20.89 -32.76 37.83
C TRP A 137 22.29 -33.28 38.20
N ARG A 138 23.28 -32.39 38.43
CA ARG A 138 24.62 -32.83 38.87
C ARG A 138 24.58 -33.49 40.24
N ASP A 139 23.79 -32.96 41.16
CA ASP A 139 23.63 -33.52 42.50
C ASP A 139 22.98 -34.93 42.39
N GLU A 140 21.89 -35.06 41.63
CA GLU A 140 21.22 -36.35 41.36
C GLU A 140 22.13 -37.36 40.63
N TYR A 141 22.93 -36.90 39.68
CA TYR A 141 23.87 -37.74 38.94
C TYR A 141 25.03 -38.22 39.83
N SER A 142 25.49 -37.38 40.77
CA SER A 142 26.48 -37.76 41.77
C SER A 142 25.96 -38.86 42.68
N ASP A 143 24.74 -38.69 43.21
CA ASP A 143 24.07 -39.70 44.06
C ASP A 143 23.84 -41.01 43.31
N TRP A 144 23.44 -40.93 42.03
CA TRP A 144 23.31 -42.10 41.17
C TRP A 144 24.65 -42.82 41.00
N ARG A 145 25.72 -42.07 40.72
CA ARG A 145 27.07 -42.64 40.54
C ARG A 145 27.54 -43.35 41.81
N GLU A 146 27.36 -42.76 42.99
CA GLU A 146 27.75 -43.38 44.27
C GLU A 146 27.01 -44.70 44.49
N LYS A 147 25.68 -44.73 44.28
CA LYS A 147 24.89 -45.97 44.37
C LYS A 147 25.37 -47.06 43.41
N VAL A 148 25.66 -46.68 42.17
CA VAL A 148 26.17 -47.62 41.17
C VAL A 148 27.55 -48.14 41.58
N THR A 149 28.44 -47.28 42.08
CA THR A 149 29.75 -47.67 42.61
C THR A 149 29.62 -48.63 43.80
N ASP A 150 28.75 -48.35 44.78
CA ASP A 150 28.50 -49.22 45.93
C ASP A 150 28.00 -50.62 45.50
N ILE A 151 27.12 -50.67 44.48
CA ILE A 151 26.65 -51.94 43.90
C ILE A 151 27.82 -52.74 43.31
N TYR A 152 28.72 -52.08 42.58
CA TYR A 152 29.89 -52.73 41.97
C TYR A 152 30.93 -53.18 42.99
N GLU A 153 31.22 -52.36 44.01
CA GLU A 153 32.24 -52.65 45.03
C GLU A 153 31.74 -53.65 46.09
N GLY A 154 30.43 -53.73 46.32
CA GLY A 154 29.78 -54.62 47.28
C GLY A 154 29.80 -56.11 46.92
N GLY A 155 30.46 -56.51 45.82
CA GLY A 155 30.72 -57.92 45.49
C GLY A 155 29.58 -58.68 44.81
N TRP A 156 28.56 -57.98 44.30
CA TRP A 156 27.47 -58.61 43.54
C TRP A 156 27.95 -58.98 42.13
N ARG A 157 28.05 -60.30 41.84
CA ARG A 157 28.42 -60.82 40.51
C ARG A 157 27.23 -61.09 39.58
N ASP A 158 26.00 -61.01 40.09
CA ASP A 158 24.81 -61.52 39.38
C ASP A 158 23.72 -60.44 39.16
N VAL A 159 24.03 -59.15 39.27
CA VAL A 159 23.08 -58.08 38.90
C VAL A 159 23.13 -57.92 37.39
N GLU A 160 22.02 -58.19 36.70
CA GLU A 160 21.92 -57.98 35.27
C GLU A 160 21.96 -56.47 34.97
N ALA A 161 22.50 -56.08 33.82
CA ALA A 161 22.67 -54.66 33.45
C ALA A 161 21.32 -53.90 33.43
N ASP A 162 20.22 -54.61 33.19
CA ASP A 162 18.86 -54.08 33.13
C ASP A 162 18.29 -53.74 34.52
N ASP A 163 18.88 -54.25 35.60
CA ASP A 163 18.46 -53.99 36.98
C ASP A 163 19.12 -52.73 37.58
N LEU A 164 20.11 -52.15 36.88
CA LEU A 164 20.72 -50.90 37.31
C LEU A 164 19.74 -49.73 37.12
N PRO A 165 19.62 -48.82 38.10
CA PRO A 165 18.82 -47.61 37.89
C PRO A 165 19.38 -46.83 36.70
N ALA A 166 18.51 -46.33 35.82
CA ALA A 166 18.93 -45.48 34.73
C ALA A 166 19.53 -44.16 35.27
N PRO A 167 20.56 -43.61 34.62
CA PRO A 167 21.09 -42.30 35.00
C PRO A 167 20.04 -41.21 34.79
N PRO A 168 19.99 -40.17 35.63
CA PRO A 168 19.09 -39.05 35.41
C PRO A 168 19.43 -38.32 34.10
N GLU A 169 18.40 -37.98 33.32
CA GLU A 169 18.55 -37.26 32.05
C GLU A 169 18.97 -35.81 32.30
N PRO A 170 19.93 -35.26 31.52
CA PRO A 170 20.32 -33.86 31.65
C PRO A 170 19.16 -32.94 31.25
N PRO A 171 18.98 -31.79 31.93
CA PRO A 171 17.90 -30.86 31.61
C PRO A 171 18.07 -30.31 30.19
N ASP A 172 16.99 -30.30 29.41
CA ASP A 172 16.98 -29.72 28.07
C ASP A 172 17.07 -28.18 28.15
N PRO A 173 18.11 -27.55 27.56
CA PRO A 173 18.20 -26.09 27.50
C PRO A 173 16.95 -25.42 26.92
N PHE A 174 16.23 -26.10 26.02
CA PHE A 174 15.06 -25.57 25.32
C PHE A 174 13.78 -25.55 26.17
N GLU A 175 13.67 -26.39 27.20
CA GLU A 175 12.51 -26.43 28.10
C GLU A 175 12.50 -25.27 29.10
N HIS A 176 13.65 -24.64 29.32
CA HIS A 176 13.81 -23.51 30.22
C HIS A 176 13.71 -22.15 29.50
N GLU A 177 13.21 -22.14 28.26
CA GLU A 177 13.14 -20.95 27.42
C GLU A 177 11.83 -20.17 27.52
N ASN A 178 11.89 -18.96 28.08
CA ASN A 178 10.92 -17.90 27.80
C ASN A 178 11.35 -17.11 26.56
N LYS A 179 11.45 -17.73 25.37
CA LYS A 179 11.83 -17.00 24.14
C LYS A 179 10.93 -15.77 23.93
N PRO A 180 11.47 -14.56 23.70
CA PRO A 180 10.68 -13.45 23.23
C PRO A 180 10.07 -13.91 21.91
N ARG A 181 8.73 -13.95 21.88
CA ARG A 181 7.97 -14.51 20.76
C ARG A 181 8.22 -13.77 19.44
N GLN A 182 8.81 -12.59 19.52
CA GLN A 182 9.07 -11.76 18.37
C GLN A 182 10.33 -10.91 18.60
N VAL A 183 11.39 -11.20 17.86
CA VAL A 183 12.51 -10.27 17.69
C VAL A 183 12.06 -9.25 16.65
N LEU A 184 12.12 -7.96 16.99
CA LEU A 184 11.88 -6.89 16.03
C LEU A 184 12.92 -7.00 14.90
N ASP A 185 12.47 -7.38 13.71
CA ASP A 185 13.35 -7.48 12.55
C ASP A 185 13.65 -6.09 11.99
N ILE A 186 14.81 -5.56 12.37
CA ILE A 186 15.35 -4.28 11.91
C ILE A 186 15.52 -4.28 10.37
N LEU A 187 15.78 -5.44 9.77
CA LEU A 187 15.95 -5.54 8.31
C LEU A 187 14.63 -5.30 7.58
N SER A 188 13.49 -5.63 8.21
CA SER A 188 12.17 -5.33 7.68
C SER A 188 11.88 -3.82 7.66
N ALA A 189 12.33 -3.08 8.66
CA ALA A 189 12.23 -1.62 8.68
C ALA A 189 13.09 -0.97 7.58
N GLY A 190 14.33 -1.45 7.39
CA GLY A 190 15.21 -0.96 6.33
C GLY A 190 14.64 -1.18 4.91
N LYS A 191 14.02 -2.34 4.66
CA LYS A 191 13.33 -2.63 3.39
C LYS A 191 12.16 -1.68 3.14
N PHE A 192 11.38 -1.39 4.18
CA PHE A 192 10.26 -0.45 4.07
C PHE A 192 10.72 0.96 3.68
N VAL A 193 11.77 1.47 4.33
CA VAL A 193 12.37 2.77 3.98
C VAL A 193 12.82 2.81 2.52
N GLY A 194 13.45 1.73 2.04
CA GLY A 194 13.87 1.61 0.64
C GLY A 194 12.70 1.69 -0.35
N GLU A 195 11.58 1.02 -0.07
CA GLU A 195 10.39 1.06 -0.93
C GLU A 195 9.71 2.44 -0.93
N VAL A 196 9.66 3.12 0.23
CA VAL A 196 9.20 4.52 0.32
C VAL A 196 10.09 5.44 -0.50
N GLY A 197 11.42 5.30 -0.40
CA GLY A 197 12.37 6.08 -1.20
C GLY A 197 12.14 5.94 -2.71
N LYS A 198 11.93 4.72 -3.21
CA LYS A 198 11.61 4.45 -4.62
C LYS A 198 10.25 5.02 -5.06
N MET A 199 9.29 5.17 -4.16
CA MET A 199 8.00 5.80 -4.46
C MET A 199 8.15 7.32 -4.57
N VAL A 200 8.87 7.94 -3.62
CA VAL A 200 9.18 9.37 -3.66
C VAL A 200 9.96 9.72 -4.93
N GLU A 201 10.98 8.94 -5.28
CA GLU A 201 11.75 9.15 -6.51
C GLU A 201 10.87 9.09 -7.77
N ARG A 202 9.92 8.14 -7.83
CA ARG A 202 8.97 8.05 -8.95
C ARG A 202 8.03 9.24 -9.03
N ILE A 203 7.57 9.76 -7.90
CA ILE A 203 6.69 10.94 -7.87
C ILE A 203 7.46 12.19 -8.28
N GLU A 204 8.68 12.38 -7.79
CA GLU A 204 9.55 13.48 -8.22
C GLU A 204 9.85 13.39 -9.72
N LYS A 205 10.13 12.19 -10.22
CA LYS A 205 10.32 11.97 -11.65
C LYS A 205 9.06 12.30 -12.45
N GLN A 206 7.87 11.87 -12.00
CA GLN A 206 6.60 12.22 -12.65
C GLN A 206 6.33 13.73 -12.61
N ARG A 207 6.66 14.41 -11.50
CA ARG A 207 6.56 15.86 -11.40
C ARG A 207 7.51 16.55 -12.38
N GLN A 208 8.75 16.09 -12.49
CA GLN A 208 9.72 16.57 -13.47
C GLN A 208 9.28 16.32 -14.93
N GLU A 209 8.65 15.19 -15.20
CA GLU A 209 8.10 14.86 -16.53
C GLU A 209 6.84 15.67 -16.85
N GLY A 210 6.03 16.03 -15.85
CA GLY A 210 4.84 16.87 -16.00
C GLY A 210 5.13 18.37 -16.08
N THR A 211 6.31 18.82 -15.62
CA THR A 211 6.74 20.21 -15.81
C THR A 211 7.18 20.43 -17.25
N ILE A 212 6.47 21.32 -17.97
CA ILE A 212 6.91 21.83 -19.27
C ILE A 212 8.28 22.46 -19.07
N ARG A 213 9.30 21.94 -19.75
CA ARG A 213 10.63 22.53 -19.74
C ARG A 213 10.55 23.95 -20.27
N LEU A 214 11.34 24.88 -19.71
CA LEU A 214 11.41 26.27 -20.19
C LEU A 214 11.65 26.32 -21.71
N GLU A 215 12.50 25.44 -22.24
CA GLU A 215 12.75 25.33 -23.69
C GLU A 215 11.49 24.96 -24.49
N THR A 216 10.62 24.11 -23.94
CA THR A 216 9.34 23.75 -24.58
C THR A 216 8.34 24.90 -24.47
N LEU A 217 8.33 25.61 -23.35
CA LEU A 217 7.52 26.81 -23.18
C LEU A 217 7.95 27.91 -24.17
N ASP A 218 9.25 28.16 -24.33
CA ASP A 218 9.79 29.11 -25.29
C ASP A 218 9.37 28.78 -26.72
N ARG A 219 9.48 27.50 -27.13
CA ARG A 219 9.01 27.05 -28.45
C ARG A 219 7.51 27.25 -28.64
N VAL A 220 6.71 26.98 -27.60
CA VAL A 220 5.25 27.20 -27.64
C VAL A 220 4.96 28.69 -27.79
N LEU A 221 5.63 29.56 -27.03
CA LEU A 221 5.46 31.01 -27.11
C LEU A 221 5.89 31.57 -28.47
N GLU A 222 7.02 31.11 -29.03
CA GLU A 222 7.46 31.45 -30.38
C GLU A 222 6.42 31.06 -31.44
N GLN A 223 5.91 29.82 -31.38
CA GLN A 223 4.90 29.34 -32.32
C GLN A 223 3.58 30.11 -32.19
N LEU A 224 3.19 30.46 -30.96
CA LEU A 224 2.02 31.30 -30.71
C LEU A 224 2.20 32.68 -31.33
N GLY A 225 3.42 33.23 -31.30
CA GLY A 225 3.75 34.52 -31.92
C GLY A 225 3.55 34.50 -33.43
N VAL A 226 4.04 33.44 -34.08
CA VAL A 226 3.87 33.25 -35.51
C VAL A 226 2.40 33.15 -35.91
N GLU A 227 1.59 32.36 -35.19
CA GLU A 227 0.17 32.21 -35.51
C GLU A 227 -0.64 33.49 -35.24
N VAL A 228 -0.30 34.27 -34.20
CA VAL A 228 -0.91 35.58 -33.95
C VAL A 228 -0.60 36.55 -35.08
N VAL A 229 0.66 36.65 -35.51
CA VAL A 229 1.06 37.52 -36.63
C VAL A 229 0.28 37.16 -37.90
N LYS A 230 0.20 35.86 -38.20
CA LYS A 230 -0.54 35.34 -39.35
C LYS A 230 -2.03 35.64 -39.29
N ALA A 231 -2.67 35.42 -38.13
CA ALA A 231 -4.08 35.71 -37.94
C ALA A 231 -4.40 37.21 -38.10
N VAL A 232 -3.56 38.09 -37.54
CA VAL A 232 -3.71 39.54 -37.69
C VAL A 232 -3.54 39.96 -39.15
N GLN A 233 -2.55 39.39 -39.87
CA GLN A 233 -2.36 39.65 -41.30
C GLN A 233 -3.57 39.24 -42.15
N GLN A 234 -4.22 38.11 -41.81
CA GLN A 234 -5.37 37.59 -42.55
C GLN A 234 -6.66 38.38 -42.31
N HIS A 235 -6.87 38.88 -41.09
CA HIS A 235 -8.16 39.43 -40.68
C HIS A 235 -8.20 40.95 -40.52
N VAL A 236 -7.04 41.62 -40.47
CA VAL A 236 -6.96 43.10 -40.39
C VAL A 236 -6.51 43.65 -41.75
N PRO A 237 -7.42 44.22 -42.56
CA PRO A 237 -7.10 44.66 -43.92
C PRO A 237 -6.24 45.93 -43.93
N ASP A 238 -6.44 46.84 -42.98
CA ASP A 238 -5.69 48.09 -42.87
C ASP A 238 -4.26 47.87 -42.36
N ALA A 239 -3.28 48.38 -43.10
CA ALA A 239 -1.86 48.17 -42.82
C ALA A 239 -1.39 48.91 -41.58
N ASP A 240 -1.92 50.11 -41.34
CA ASP A 240 -1.54 50.93 -40.20
C ASP A 240 -2.09 50.34 -38.90
N THR A 241 -3.36 49.93 -38.90
CA THR A 241 -4.01 49.23 -37.78
C THR A 241 -3.30 47.92 -37.45
N ARG A 242 -2.91 47.12 -38.45
CA ARG A 242 -2.16 45.89 -38.25
C ARG A 242 -0.80 46.15 -37.58
N THR A 243 -0.07 47.16 -38.05
CA THR A 243 1.25 47.52 -37.51
C THR A 243 1.14 47.99 -36.06
N ALA A 244 0.15 48.83 -35.76
CA ALA A 244 -0.12 49.29 -34.41
C ALA A 244 -0.46 48.13 -33.47
N LEU A 245 -1.36 47.24 -33.89
CA LEU A 245 -1.78 46.09 -33.09
C LEU A 245 -0.63 45.11 -32.79
N LEU A 246 0.21 44.79 -33.79
CA LEU A 246 1.35 43.90 -33.59
C LEU A 246 2.38 44.50 -32.63
N ARG A 247 2.65 45.81 -32.73
CA ARG A 247 3.54 46.52 -31.80
C ARG A 247 3.01 46.49 -30.36
N ASP A 248 1.69 46.65 -30.18
CA ASP A 248 1.08 46.57 -28.86
C ASP A 248 1.13 45.16 -28.29
N ILE A 249 0.89 44.12 -29.11
CA ILE A 249 1.03 42.72 -28.69
C ILE A 249 2.47 42.42 -28.27
N GLU A 250 3.47 42.81 -29.06
CA GLU A 250 4.89 42.65 -28.74
C GLU A 250 5.26 43.33 -27.42
N LYS A 251 4.79 44.57 -27.22
CA LYS A 251 4.98 45.31 -25.98
C LYS A 251 4.35 44.58 -24.79
N GLN A 252 3.13 44.06 -24.92
CA GLN A 252 2.44 43.34 -23.85
C GLN A 252 3.14 42.01 -23.54
N TRP A 253 3.62 41.29 -24.55
CA TRP A 253 4.36 40.04 -24.37
C TRP A 253 5.68 40.25 -23.64
N GLY A 254 6.40 41.35 -23.95
CA GLY A 254 7.61 41.73 -23.20
C GLY A 254 7.36 42.05 -21.72
N THR A 255 6.11 42.27 -21.30
CA THR A 255 5.76 42.44 -19.88
C THR A 255 5.46 41.13 -19.15
N ILE A 256 5.23 40.03 -19.88
CA ILE A 256 4.98 38.72 -19.28
C ILE A 256 6.28 38.26 -18.62
N ARG A 257 6.37 38.44 -17.30
CA ARG A 257 7.43 37.85 -16.51
C ARG A 257 7.05 36.42 -16.19
N LEU A 258 7.75 35.48 -16.82
CA LEU A 258 7.83 34.12 -16.30
C LEU A 258 8.65 34.22 -15.02
N GLU A 259 8.00 34.46 -13.89
CA GLU A 259 8.67 34.23 -12.63
C GLU A 259 9.09 32.76 -12.63
N PRO A 260 10.38 32.46 -12.42
CA PRO A 260 10.80 31.08 -12.31
C PRO A 260 10.02 30.51 -11.13
N THR A 261 9.04 29.66 -11.46
CA THR A 261 8.01 29.15 -10.57
C THR A 261 8.59 28.99 -9.17
N THR A 262 8.17 29.91 -8.30
CA THR A 262 8.63 30.12 -6.92
C THR A 262 9.55 29.02 -6.42
N ALA A 263 10.85 29.27 -6.48
CA ALA A 263 11.79 28.55 -5.63
C ALA A 263 11.19 28.54 -4.22
N ARG A 264 10.98 27.32 -3.69
CA ARG A 264 10.40 27.02 -2.39
C ARG A 264 10.72 28.13 -1.36
N PRO A 265 9.73 28.71 -0.67
CA PRO A 265 9.99 29.71 0.36
C PRO A 265 10.95 29.10 1.39
N GLY A 266 12.21 29.57 1.42
CA GLY A 266 13.25 29.05 2.31
C GLY A 266 14.55 28.56 1.66
N ALA A 267 14.70 28.57 0.33
CA ALA A 267 16.02 28.37 -0.28
C ALA A 267 16.89 29.63 -0.05
N PRO A 268 18.04 29.55 0.67
CA PRO A 268 18.88 30.71 0.89
C PRO A 268 19.36 31.26 -0.45
N GLN A 269 19.15 32.57 -0.66
CA GLN A 269 19.71 33.29 -1.80
C GLN A 269 21.23 33.22 -1.71
N GLY A 270 21.82 32.21 -2.34
CA GLY A 270 23.25 32.18 -2.58
C GLY A 270 23.58 33.39 -3.45
N ALA A 271 24.30 34.35 -2.87
CA ALA A 271 24.84 35.51 -3.56
C ALA A 271 25.75 35.03 -4.69
N ARG A 272 25.17 34.85 -5.88
CA ARG A 272 25.93 34.61 -7.10
C ARG A 272 26.10 35.98 -7.74
N GLU A 273 27.23 36.61 -7.44
CA GLU A 273 27.68 37.80 -8.17
C GLU A 273 27.78 37.42 -9.65
N LEU A 274 27.01 38.13 -10.48
CA LEU A 274 27.09 38.05 -11.93
C LEU A 274 28.39 38.76 -12.35
N ASN A 275 29.32 38.01 -12.94
CA ASN A 275 30.42 38.55 -13.74
C ASN A 275 29.94 38.81 -15.17
#